data_AF-A0A924PCT6-F1
#
_entry.id   AF-A0A924PCT6-F1
#
_cell.length_a   1.000
_cell.length_b   1.000
_cell.length_c   1.000
_cell.angle_alpha   90.00
_cell.angle_beta   90.00
_cell.angle_gamma   90.00
#
_symmetry.space_group_name_H-M   'P 1'
#
loop_
_entity.id
_entity.type
_entity.pdbx_description
1 polymer ?
#
loop_
_entity_poly.entity_id
_entity_poly.type
_entity_poly.pdbx_seq_one_letter_code
_entity_poly.pdbx_strand_id
1 'polypeptide(L)' 'MNKETFKDTLEKKYIEDIQDAYRRCEHNGGKLVDHSKLVTLLSNLQKNAKADGLTSGEFEDLTQCALPDLKELSQIKKAA' A
#
# COMPACT_ATOMS: atom_id res chain seq x y z
N MET A 1 -9.50 26.61 2.95
CA MET A 1 -8.77 25.33 2.95
C MET A 1 -8.46 24.96 1.51
N ASN A 2 -7.18 24.97 1.13
CA ASN A 2 -6.75 24.64 -0.23
C ASN A 2 -6.92 23.13 -0.45
N LYS A 3 -7.61 22.73 -1.53
CA LYS A 3 -7.85 21.31 -1.85
C LYS A 3 -6.55 20.51 -2.00
N GLU A 4 -5.46 21.15 -2.39
CA GLU A 4 -4.12 20.56 -2.47
C GLU A 4 -3.60 20.10 -1.10
N THR A 5 -3.92 20.80 -0.01
CA THR A 5 -3.44 20.41 1.34
C THR A 5 -4.18 19.20 1.89
N PHE A 6 -5.47 19.04 1.54
CA PHE A 6 -6.27 17.90 1.98
C PHE A 6 -5.82 16.61 1.30
N LYS A 7 -5.56 16.68 -0.02
CA LYS A 7 -5.10 15.53 -0.79
C LYS A 7 -3.70 15.07 -0.33
N ASP A 8 -2.76 15.99 -0.18
CA ASP A 8 -1.40 15.68 0.31
C ASP A 8 -1.40 15.03 1.70
N THR A 9 -2.28 15.50 2.60
CA THR A 9 -2.46 14.90 3.93
C THR A 9 -3.02 13.48 3.84
N LEU A 10 -3.98 13.26 2.93
CA LEU A 10 -4.60 11.96 2.72
C LEU A 10 -3.60 10.96 2.12
N GLU A 11 -2.83 11.39 1.12
CA GLU A 11 -1.79 10.60 0.47
C GLU A 11 -0.72 10.17 1.48
N LYS A 12 -0.24 11.09 2.32
CA LYS A 12 0.72 10.79 3.40
C LYS A 12 0.18 9.75 4.38
N LYS A 13 -1.07 9.92 4.85
CA LYS A 13 -1.71 8.96 5.75
C LYS A 13 -1.74 7.56 5.13
N TYR A 14 -2.13 7.43 3.86
CA TYR A 14 -2.19 6.13 3.20
C TYR A 14 -0.80 5.52 2.98
N ILE A 15 0.22 6.32 2.69
CA ILE A 15 1.62 5.83 2.64
C ILE A 15 2.02 5.22 3.98
N GLU A 16 1.75 5.92 5.09
CA GLU A 16 2.07 5.42 6.43
C GLU A 16 1.28 4.14 6.79
N ASP A 17 -0.02 4.10 6.46
CA ASP A 17 -0.87 2.93 6.68
C ASP A 17 -0.40 1.72 5.87
N ILE A 18 0.03 1.93 4.63
CA ILE A 18 0.58 0.89 3.74
C ILE A 18 1.90 0.33 4.32
N GLN A 19 2.80 1.21 4.78
CA GLN A 19 4.06 0.81 5.42
C GLN A 19 3.82 0.07 6.75
N ASP A 20 2.83 0.48 7.53
CA ASP A 20 2.44 -0.20 8.76
C ASP A 20 1.85 -1.59 8.46
N ALA A 21 0.97 -1.70 7.45
CA ALA A 21 0.43 -2.97 7.00
C ALA A 21 1.55 -3.94 6.55
N TYR A 22 2.54 -3.43 5.81
CA TYR A 22 3.71 -4.21 5.42
C TYR A 22 4.51 -4.69 6.62
N ARG A 23 4.84 -3.80 7.57
CA ARG A 23 5.56 -4.16 8.80
C ARG A 23 4.83 -5.19 9.67
N ARG A 24 3.49 -5.15 9.72
CA ARG A 24 2.66 -6.16 10.42
C ARG A 24 2.63 -7.52 9.73
N CYS A 25 2.96 -7.56 8.45
CA CYS A 25 3.05 -8.78 7.65
C CYS A 25 4.47 -9.31 7.58
N GLU A 26 5.48 -8.47 7.81
CA GLU A 26 6.87 -8.86 7.94
C GLU A 26 7.07 -9.64 9.25
N HIS A 27 7.39 -10.93 9.13
CA HIS A 27 7.79 -11.76 10.27
C HIS A 27 9.33 -11.79 10.39
N ASN A 28 9.84 -11.53 11.60
CA ASN A 28 11.26 -11.69 11.99
C ASN A 28 12.29 -11.01 11.06
N GLY A 29 12.21 -9.68 10.89
CA GLY A 29 13.32 -8.89 10.36
C GLY A 29 13.60 -9.06 8.86
N GLY A 30 12.54 -9.04 8.04
CA GLY A 30 12.68 -8.71 6.62
C GLY A 30 12.67 -9.85 5.59
N LYS A 31 12.49 -11.12 5.97
CA LYS A 31 12.63 -12.24 5.00
C LYS A 31 11.34 -12.96 4.62
N LEU A 32 10.31 -12.92 5.46
CA LEU A 32 9.05 -13.58 5.18
C LEU A 32 7.91 -12.61 5.44
N VAL A 33 7.33 -12.12 4.35
CA VAL A 33 6.10 -11.32 4.37
C VAL A 33 4.94 -12.26 4.11
N ASP A 34 3.97 -12.30 5.02
CA ASP A 34 2.73 -13.03 4.77
C ASP A 34 1.93 -12.31 3.68
N HIS A 35 2.11 -12.76 2.43
CA HIS A 35 1.48 -12.16 1.26
C HIS A 35 -0.04 -12.19 1.32
N SER A 36 -0.64 -13.25 1.87
CA SER A 36 -2.10 -13.37 1.99
C SER A 36 -2.65 -12.31 2.94
N LYS A 37 -1.99 -12.15 4.09
CA LYS A 37 -2.33 -11.12 5.07
C LYS A 37 -2.10 -9.72 4.50
N LEU A 38 -1.01 -9.51 3.76
CA LEU A 38 -0.69 -8.21 3.17
C LEU A 38 -1.71 -7.81 2.09
N VAL A 39 -2.05 -8.73 1.19
CA VAL A 39 -3.09 -8.51 0.16
C VAL A 39 -4.43 -8.16 0.81
N THR A 40 -4.78 -8.83 1.91
CA THR A 40 -6.02 -8.53 2.67
C THR A 40 -5.99 -7.13 3.27
N LEU A 41 -4.88 -6.73 3.90
CA LEU A 41 -4.73 -5.39 4.47
C LEU A 41 -4.75 -4.30 3.40
N LEU A 42 -3.99 -4.47 2.31
CA LEU A 42 -3.98 -3.53 1.18
C LEU A 42 -5.36 -3.42 0.52
N SER A 43 -6.10 -4.53 0.37
CA SER A 43 -7.47 -4.51 -0.16
C SER A 43 -8.44 -3.72 0.73
N ASN A 44 -8.25 -3.76 2.05
CA ASN A 44 -9.06 -2.96 2.98
C ASN A 44 -8.68 -1.48 2.92
N LEU A 45 -7.37 -1.18 2.87
CA LEU A 45 -6.88 0.19 2.71
C LEU A 45 -7.35 0.81 1.39
N GLN A 46 -7.37 0.05 0.30
CA GLN A 46 -7.89 0.51 -0.99
C GLN A 46 -9.38 0.87 -0.93
N LYS A 47 -10.19 0.09 -0.21
CA LYS A 47 -11.63 0.39 -0.02
C LYS A 47 -11.81 1.67 0.79
N ASN A 48 -11.01 1.87 1.83
CA ASN A 48 -11.04 3.09 2.64
C ASN A 48 -10.59 4.30 1.80
N ALA A 49 -9.52 4.15 1.02
CA ALA A 49 -9.01 5.20 0.14
C ALA A 49 -10.08 5.63 -0.86
N LYS A 50 -10.80 4.66 -1.44
CA LYS A 50 -11.94 4.92 -2.33
C LYS A 50 -13.08 5.67 -1.64
N ALA A 51 -13.37 5.36 -0.38
CA ALA A 51 -14.37 6.07 0.41
C ALA A 51 -13.94 7.51 0.75
N ASP A 52 -12.65 7.73 0.96
CA ASP A 52 -12.06 9.05 1.23
C ASP A 52 -11.85 9.89 -0.05
N GLY A 53 -12.07 9.29 -1.24
CA GLY A 53 -12.05 9.99 -2.53
C GLY A 53 -10.82 9.73 -3.41
N LEU A 54 -9.95 8.80 -3.04
CA LEU A 54 -8.84 8.34 -3.89
C LEU A 54 -9.33 7.31 -4.92
N THR A 55 -8.82 7.39 -6.14
CA THR A 55 -9.03 6.37 -7.15
C THR A 55 -8.17 5.14 -6.90
N SER A 56 -8.53 4.02 -7.52
CA SER A 56 -7.71 2.80 -7.46
C SER A 56 -6.30 3.00 -8.01
N GLY A 57 -6.12 3.87 -9.02
CA GLY A 57 -4.82 4.21 -9.58
C GLY A 57 -3.96 4.99 -8.59
N GLU A 58 -4.52 6.04 -7.97
CA GLU A 58 -3.81 6.81 -6.96
C GLU A 58 -3.37 5.94 -5.78
N PHE A 59 -4.24 5.03 -5.31
CA PHE A 59 -3.86 4.09 -4.26
C PHE A 59 -2.73 3.13 -4.69
N GLU A 60 -2.73 2.68 -5.94
CA GLU A 60 -1.66 1.85 -6.50
C GLU A 60 -0.33 2.62 -6.56
N ASP A 61 -0.36 3.87 -7.01
CA ASP A 61 0.82 4.76 -7.02
C ASP A 61 1.38 4.96 -5.61
N LEU A 62 0.51 5.20 -4.62
CA LEU A 62 0.90 5.31 -3.21
C LEU A 62 1.50 4.00 -2.69
N THR A 63 0.94 2.85 -3.09
CA THR A 63 1.46 1.53 -2.70
C THR A 63 2.85 1.30 -3.27
N GLN A 64 3.08 1.65 -4.55
CA GLN A 64 4.38 1.56 -5.20
C GLN A 64 5.42 2.53 -4.60
N CYS A 65 4.97 3.72 -4.18
CA CYS A 65 5.82 4.70 -3.50
C CYS A 65 6.21 4.25 -2.09
N ALA A 66 5.24 3.73 -1.35
CA ALA A 66 5.41 3.27 0.03
C ALA A 66 6.26 1.99 0.12
N LEU A 67 6.13 1.09 -0.86
CA LEU A 67 6.74 -0.24 -0.87
C LEU A 67 7.43 -0.50 -2.22
N PRO A 68 8.59 0.13 -2.48
CA PRO A 68 9.31 -0.04 -3.74
C PRO A 68 9.76 -1.49 -3.98
N ASP A 69 10.12 -2.23 -2.92
CA ASP A 69 10.54 -3.64 -2.98
C ASP A 69 9.41 -4.59 -3.42
N LEU A 70 8.14 -4.18 -3.27
CA LEU A 70 6.99 -4.96 -3.74
C LEU A 70 6.91 -5.05 -5.27
N LYS A 71 7.62 -4.17 -6.01
CA LYS A 71 7.75 -4.28 -7.48
C LYS A 71 8.43 -5.59 -7.88
N GLU A 72 9.35 -6.12 -7.07
CA GLU A 72 10.00 -7.41 -7.36
C GLU A 72 9.01 -8.59 -7.29
N LEU A 73 7.97 -8.50 -6.45
CA LEU A 73 6.95 -9.55 -6.33
C LEU A 73 6.05 -9.66 -7.58
N SER A 74 5.91 -8.56 -8.33
CA SER A 74 5.21 -8.58 -9.62
C SER A 74 5.96 -9.38 -10.70
N GLN A 75 7.27 -9.59 -10.53
CA GLN A 75 8.10 -10.37 -11.47
C GLN A 75 8.02 -11.89 -11.20
N ILE A 76 7.58 -12.32 -10.02
CA ILE A 76 7.48 -13.74 -9.66
C ILE A 76 6.33 -14.43 -10.41
N LYS A 77 5.34 -13.69 -10.92
CA LYS A 77 4.25 -14.25 -11.75
C LYS A 77 4.68 -14.68 -13.17
N LYS A 78 5.95 -14.51 -13.57
CA LYS A 78 6.46 -14.95 -14.89
C LYS A 78 7.33 -16.21 -14.85
N ALA A 79 7.52 -16.86 -13.69
CA ALA A 79 8.39 -18.02 -13.56
C ALA A 79 7.66 -19.34 -13.17
N ALA A 80 6.37 -19.46 -13.50
CA ALA A 80 5.61 -20.71 -13.36
C ALA A 80 5.01 -21.12 -14.71
#